data_AF-A0A534P8I7-F1
#
_entry.id   AF-A0A534P8I7-F1
#
_cell.length_a   1.000
_cell.length_b   1.000
_cell.length_c   1.000
_cell.angle_alpha   90.00
_cell.angle_beta   90.00
_cell.angle_gamma   90.00
#
_symmetry.space_group_name_H-M   'P 1'
#
loop_
_entity.id
_entity.type
_entity.pdbx_description
1 polymer ?
#
loop_
_entity_poly.entity_id
_entity_poly.type
_entity_poly.pdbx_seq_one_letter_code
_entity_poly.pdbx_strand_id
1 'polypeptide(L)'
;MKLLLALLLAASGKHDWLGTEMPLPLAVRTPQDLQFKNEAERQYLIFNLLASGKLAWDERDFATAAGKWESLLSVPGLDPEIDKVVRPFAEEARKKAGGKAGDVPPPPPDRVSRATEERPPPRRRTSEAEGVSVEGTVSGGGQAGPGGAVITLRRTDGPMPKITTAKKVVLQRGKAFVPRVLAVSLGSSVVFRNEDPINHNVFSLSPRFDTGLYGAGGEKEEVFDKPGVVQLLCNIHSSMIGYVVVVDTPYFAQADATGAFSIKGVAPGDYDVEAWHENASQPTRQKLTVPRDGAKLALTVAGDRQPPAFPPDKYGKPRQQQLGY
;
A
#
# COMPACT_ATOMS: atom_id res chain seq x y z
N MET A 1 8.04 14.87 -35.47
CA MET A 1 7.51 13.61 -36.07
C MET A 1 8.58 12.57 -36.42
N LYS A 2 9.74 12.91 -36.99
CA LYS A 2 10.78 11.90 -37.32
C LYS A 2 11.56 11.35 -36.10
N LEU A 3 11.65 12.10 -35.00
CA LEU A 3 12.33 11.64 -33.78
C LEU A 3 11.53 10.59 -32.98
N LEU A 4 10.19 10.68 -33.02
CA LEU A 4 9.31 9.74 -32.32
C LEU A 4 9.28 8.36 -33.01
N LEU A 5 9.44 8.34 -34.33
CA LEU A 5 9.50 7.09 -35.10
C LEU A 5 10.86 6.39 -34.98
N ALA A 6 11.94 7.13 -34.70
CA ALA A 6 13.28 6.56 -34.48
C ALA A 6 13.40 5.85 -33.12
N LEU A 7 12.71 6.31 -32.08
CA LEU A 7 12.65 5.58 -30.80
C LEU A 7 11.82 4.29 -30.88
N LEU A 8 10.82 4.23 -31.76
CA LEU A 8 10.00 3.04 -31.96
C LEU A 8 10.73 1.90 -32.69
N LEU A 9 11.75 2.21 -33.51
CA LEU A 9 12.56 1.20 -34.20
C LEU A 9 13.84 0.77 -33.44
N ALA A 10 14.25 1.50 -32.41
CA ALA A 10 15.40 1.14 -31.57
C ALA A 10 15.05 0.20 -30.39
N ALA A 11 13.75 -0.08 -30.16
CA ALA A 11 13.26 -0.88 -29.05
C ALA A 11 13.10 -2.38 -29.37
N SER A 12 14.01 -2.95 -30.18
CA SER A 12 14.04 -4.40 -30.44
C SER A 12 14.71 -5.22 -29.31
N GLY A 13 15.06 -4.58 -28.19
CA GLY A 13 15.40 -5.26 -26.95
C GLY A 13 14.19 -5.31 -26.04
N LYS A 14 13.87 -6.49 -25.49
CA LYS A 14 12.83 -6.70 -24.48
C LYS A 14 13.09 -5.78 -23.28
N HIS A 15 12.52 -4.59 -23.31
CA HIS A 15 12.37 -3.74 -22.15
C HIS A 15 10.88 -3.73 -21.83
N ASP A 16 10.53 -4.31 -20.67
CA ASP A 16 9.19 -4.23 -20.15
C ASP A 16 8.83 -2.74 -20.01
N TRP A 17 7.82 -2.32 -20.75
CA TRP A 17 7.33 -0.95 -20.71
C TRP A 17 6.83 -0.69 -19.29
N LEU A 18 7.36 0.37 -18.63
CA LEU A 18 7.03 0.78 -17.26
C LEU A 18 5.52 0.97 -17.00
N GLY A 19 4.72 0.99 -18.06
CA GLY A 19 3.31 1.26 -18.01
C GLY A 19 2.39 0.06 -17.70
N THR A 20 2.92 -1.08 -17.23
CA THR A 20 2.14 -2.24 -16.76
C THR A 20 2.00 -2.30 -15.23
N GLU A 21 2.76 -1.50 -14.50
CA GLU A 21 2.76 -1.48 -13.03
C GLU A 21 2.02 -0.24 -12.50
N MET A 22 0.87 -0.48 -11.87
CA MET A 22 0.23 0.52 -11.00
C MET A 22 0.15 0.01 -9.56
N PRO A 23 0.34 0.90 -8.57
CA PRO A 23 0.70 2.31 -8.71
C PRO A 23 2.15 2.50 -9.23
N LEU A 24 2.37 3.51 -10.07
CA LEU A 24 3.71 3.84 -10.57
C LEU A 24 4.63 4.15 -9.36
N PRO A 25 5.85 3.61 -9.30
CA PRO A 25 6.78 3.78 -8.18
C PRO A 25 7.47 5.15 -8.22
N LEU A 26 6.69 6.24 -8.32
CA LEU A 26 7.19 7.61 -8.29
C LEU A 26 7.43 8.04 -6.85
N ALA A 27 8.65 8.49 -6.57
CA ALA A 27 9.00 9.02 -5.25
C ALA A 27 8.22 10.30 -4.96
N VAL A 28 7.59 10.37 -3.78
CA VAL A 28 6.90 11.58 -3.29
C VAL A 28 7.65 12.11 -2.09
N ARG A 29 8.40 13.20 -2.27
CA ARG A 29 9.19 13.85 -1.20
C ARG A 29 8.63 15.22 -0.82
N THR A 30 7.84 15.81 -1.72
CA THR A 30 7.26 17.13 -1.57
C THR A 30 5.76 17.13 -1.96
N PRO A 31 4.99 18.15 -1.55
CA PRO A 31 3.63 18.34 -2.06
C PRO A 31 3.57 18.47 -3.59
N GLN A 32 4.61 19.01 -4.21
CA GLN A 32 4.74 19.11 -5.67
C GLN A 32 4.95 17.74 -6.31
N ASP A 33 5.71 16.85 -5.67
CA ASP A 33 5.86 15.46 -6.14
C ASP A 33 4.55 14.68 -6.01
N LEU A 34 3.71 15.00 -4.99
CA LEU A 34 2.38 14.42 -4.88
C LEU A 34 1.48 14.88 -6.02
N GLN A 35 1.53 16.17 -6.39
CA GLN A 35 0.81 16.68 -7.55
C GLN A 35 1.32 16.03 -8.84
N PHE A 36 2.64 15.90 -9.00
CA PHE A 36 3.26 15.24 -10.15
C PHE A 36 2.88 13.76 -10.23
N LYS A 37 2.89 13.04 -9.11
CA LYS A 37 2.49 11.63 -9.04
C LYS A 37 1.02 11.47 -9.35
N ASN A 38 0.15 12.29 -8.78
CA ASN A 38 -1.29 12.26 -9.06
C ASN A 38 -1.56 12.50 -10.55
N GLU A 39 -0.85 13.46 -11.16
CA GLU A 39 -0.96 13.71 -12.60
C GLU A 39 -0.43 12.52 -13.42
N ALA A 40 0.72 11.96 -13.06
CA ALA A 40 1.30 10.81 -13.75
C ALA A 40 0.42 9.56 -13.65
N GLU A 41 -0.12 9.24 -12.48
CA GLU A 41 -1.04 8.12 -12.25
C GLU A 41 -2.36 8.33 -13.00
N ARG A 42 -2.84 9.57 -13.09
CA ARG A 42 -4.01 9.93 -13.89
C ARG A 42 -3.76 9.78 -15.38
N GLN A 43 -2.66 10.30 -15.90
CA GLN A 43 -2.29 10.16 -17.32
C GLN A 43 -2.08 8.68 -17.68
N TYR A 44 -1.51 7.90 -16.76
CA TYR A 44 -1.40 6.46 -16.90
C TYR A 44 -2.76 5.76 -16.96
N LEU A 45 -3.70 6.13 -16.07
CA LEU A 45 -5.06 5.58 -16.08
C LEU A 45 -5.77 5.91 -17.40
N ILE A 46 -5.66 7.16 -17.87
CA ILE A 46 -6.21 7.61 -19.16
C ILE A 46 -5.65 6.75 -20.29
N PHE A 47 -4.33 6.60 -20.37
CA PHE A 47 -3.69 5.78 -21.39
C PHE A 47 -4.17 4.32 -21.33
N ASN A 48 -4.23 3.73 -20.14
CA ASN A 48 -4.63 2.32 -19.98
C ASN A 48 -6.08 2.08 -20.37
N LEU A 49 -7.01 2.95 -19.96
CA LEU A 49 -8.41 2.82 -20.34
C LEU A 49 -8.59 3.03 -21.86
N LEU A 50 -7.87 3.98 -22.46
CA LEU A 50 -7.88 4.25 -23.90
C LEU A 50 -7.38 3.03 -24.70
N ALA A 51 -6.19 2.54 -24.37
CA ALA A 51 -5.52 1.46 -25.09
C ALA A 51 -6.20 0.10 -24.86
N SER A 52 -6.57 -0.23 -23.62
CA SER A 52 -7.25 -1.50 -23.32
C SER A 52 -8.67 -1.56 -23.88
N GLY A 53 -9.38 -0.43 -23.92
CA GLY A 53 -10.67 -0.35 -24.62
C GLY A 53 -10.53 -0.62 -26.12
N LYS A 54 -9.48 -0.07 -26.76
CA LYS A 54 -9.20 -0.30 -28.18
C LYS A 54 -8.79 -1.75 -28.48
N LEU A 55 -8.00 -2.37 -27.60
CA LEU A 55 -7.62 -3.77 -27.72
C LEU A 55 -8.85 -4.69 -27.62
N ALA A 56 -9.69 -4.48 -26.60
CA ALA A 56 -10.94 -5.25 -26.43
C ALA A 56 -11.87 -5.09 -27.64
N TRP A 57 -11.94 -3.88 -28.21
CA TRP A 57 -12.70 -3.63 -29.43
C TRP A 57 -12.18 -4.44 -30.63
N ASP A 58 -10.86 -4.50 -30.82
CA ASP A 58 -10.23 -5.26 -31.92
C ASP A 58 -10.46 -6.77 -31.76
N GLU A 59 -10.54 -7.24 -30.52
CA GLU A 59 -10.89 -8.62 -30.15
C GLU A 59 -12.40 -8.90 -30.22
N ARG A 60 -13.22 -7.90 -30.57
CA ARG A 60 -14.69 -7.95 -30.60
C ARG A 60 -15.36 -8.17 -29.23
N ASP A 61 -14.64 -7.94 -28.13
CA ASP A 61 -15.22 -7.82 -26.79
C ASP A 61 -15.77 -6.40 -26.58
N PHE A 62 -16.92 -6.14 -27.19
CA PHE A 62 -17.54 -4.83 -27.18
C PHE A 62 -18.07 -4.40 -25.81
N ALA A 63 -18.39 -5.35 -24.92
CA ALA A 63 -18.86 -5.05 -23.57
C ALA A 63 -17.71 -4.50 -22.71
N THR A 64 -16.54 -5.15 -22.76
CA THR A 64 -15.33 -4.65 -22.09
C THR A 64 -14.86 -3.34 -22.71
N ALA A 65 -14.85 -3.21 -24.03
CA ALA A 65 -14.49 -1.95 -24.71
C ALA A 65 -15.39 -0.78 -24.26
N ALA A 66 -16.71 -1.00 -24.22
CA ALA A 66 -17.68 -0.01 -23.73
C ALA A 66 -17.40 0.38 -22.28
N GLY A 67 -17.23 -0.60 -21.38
CA GLY A 67 -16.96 -0.32 -19.96
C GLY A 67 -15.67 0.48 -19.76
N LYS A 68 -14.58 0.15 -20.47
CA LYS A 68 -13.30 0.88 -20.37
C LYS A 68 -13.41 2.32 -20.84
N TRP A 69 -14.06 2.56 -21.98
CA TRP A 69 -14.21 3.91 -22.52
C TRP A 69 -15.24 4.74 -21.74
N GLU A 70 -16.30 4.14 -21.19
CA GLU A 70 -17.23 4.84 -20.29
C GLU A 70 -16.55 5.26 -18.97
N SER A 71 -15.69 4.40 -18.41
CA SER A 71 -14.86 4.77 -17.25
C SER A 71 -13.85 5.86 -17.61
N LEU A 72 -13.27 5.84 -18.82
CA LEU A 72 -12.38 6.90 -19.30
C LEU A 72 -13.11 8.26 -19.36
N LEU A 73 -14.31 8.28 -19.95
CA LEU A 73 -15.16 9.48 -20.06
C LEU A 73 -15.65 9.99 -18.69
N SER A 74 -15.52 9.19 -17.64
CA SER A 74 -15.86 9.55 -16.26
C SER A 74 -14.66 10.08 -15.46
N VAL A 75 -13.44 10.10 -16.03
CA VAL A 75 -12.24 10.65 -15.36
C VAL A 75 -12.38 12.17 -15.23
N PRO A 76 -12.27 12.77 -14.02
CA PRO A 76 -12.65 14.15 -13.78
C PRO A 76 -12.12 15.20 -14.78
N GLY A 77 -10.89 15.69 -14.78
CA GLY A 77 -10.47 16.72 -15.76
C GLY A 77 -9.98 16.12 -17.08
N LEU A 78 -10.78 15.28 -17.76
CA LEU A 78 -10.38 14.64 -19.02
C LEU A 78 -10.18 15.70 -20.12
N ASP A 79 -9.15 15.49 -20.95
CA ASP A 79 -8.90 16.33 -22.13
C ASP A 79 -10.12 16.31 -23.09
N PRO A 80 -10.69 17.46 -23.47
CA PRO A 80 -11.84 17.53 -24.37
C PRO A 80 -11.64 16.87 -25.74
N GLU A 81 -10.42 16.83 -26.27
CA GLU A 81 -10.15 16.15 -27.54
C GLU A 81 -10.16 14.62 -27.38
N ILE A 82 -9.76 14.09 -26.21
CA ILE A 82 -9.92 12.66 -25.91
C ILE A 82 -11.41 12.31 -25.82
N ASP A 83 -12.20 13.12 -25.13
CA ASP A 83 -13.65 12.93 -25.02
C ASP A 83 -14.32 12.86 -26.40
N LYS A 84 -14.03 13.86 -27.24
CA LYS A 84 -14.56 13.99 -28.60
C LYS A 84 -14.20 12.79 -29.48
N VAL A 85 -13.00 12.24 -29.34
CA VAL A 85 -12.56 11.06 -30.10
C VAL A 85 -13.18 9.79 -29.55
N VAL A 86 -13.21 9.59 -28.24
CA VAL A 86 -13.57 8.32 -27.60
C VAL A 86 -15.08 8.12 -27.48
N ARG A 87 -15.86 9.18 -27.24
CA ARG A 87 -17.30 9.10 -26.99
C ARG A 87 -18.08 8.38 -28.10
N PRO A 88 -17.85 8.65 -29.40
CA PRO A 88 -18.52 7.89 -30.46
C PRO A 88 -18.17 6.39 -30.45
N PHE A 89 -16.93 6.03 -30.12
CA PHE A 89 -16.51 4.62 -30.03
C PHE A 89 -17.14 3.91 -28.82
N ALA A 90 -17.24 4.60 -27.68
CA ALA A 90 -17.93 4.08 -26.49
C ALA A 90 -19.40 3.77 -26.78
N GLU A 91 -20.11 4.69 -27.44
CA GLU A 91 -21.51 4.52 -27.83
C GLU A 91 -21.70 3.38 -28.84
N GLU A 92 -20.83 3.28 -29.85
CA GLU A 92 -20.87 2.20 -30.81
C GLU A 92 -20.56 0.83 -30.16
N ALA A 93 -19.61 0.80 -29.21
CA ALA A 93 -19.25 -0.42 -28.47
C ALA A 93 -20.43 -0.90 -27.65
N ARG A 94 -21.08 0.02 -26.92
CA ARG A 94 -22.27 -0.26 -26.13
C ARG A 94 -23.41 -0.79 -27.01
N LYS A 95 -23.62 -0.21 -28.19
CA LYS A 95 -24.62 -0.70 -29.15
C LYS A 95 -24.30 -2.12 -29.64
N LYS A 96 -23.05 -2.39 -30.01
CA LYS A 96 -22.60 -3.75 -30.43
C LYS A 96 -22.68 -4.77 -29.30
N ALA A 97 -22.55 -4.33 -28.05
CA ALA A 97 -22.72 -5.15 -26.85
C ALA A 97 -24.20 -5.37 -26.45
N GLY A 98 -25.17 -4.93 -27.27
CA GLY A 98 -26.60 -5.08 -26.98
C GLY A 98 -27.08 -4.20 -25.82
N GLY A 99 -26.43 -3.05 -25.59
CA GLY A 99 -26.75 -2.11 -24.52
C GLY A 99 -26.07 -2.39 -23.18
N LYS A 100 -25.29 -3.47 -23.09
CA LYS A 100 -24.53 -3.84 -21.88
C LYS A 100 -23.12 -3.24 -21.94
N ALA A 101 -22.75 -2.47 -20.92
CA ALA A 101 -21.35 -2.17 -20.64
C ALA A 101 -20.82 -3.19 -19.63
N GLY A 102 -19.55 -3.58 -19.74
CA GLY A 102 -18.90 -4.39 -18.71
C GLY A 102 -18.78 -3.60 -17.41
N ASP A 103 -18.90 -4.28 -16.26
CA ASP A 103 -18.75 -3.67 -14.94
C ASP A 103 -17.30 -3.19 -14.75
N VAL A 104 -17.06 -1.91 -15.04
CA VAL A 104 -15.81 -1.21 -14.72
C VAL A 104 -16.16 -0.12 -13.69
N PRO A 105 -15.62 -0.19 -12.46
CA PRO A 105 -15.92 0.81 -11.44
C PRO A 105 -15.54 2.22 -11.92
N PRO A 106 -16.36 3.25 -11.63
CA PRO A 106 -15.98 4.62 -11.96
C PRO A 106 -14.69 5.01 -11.22
N PRO A 107 -13.85 5.88 -11.81
CA PRO A 107 -12.65 6.36 -11.15
C PRO A 107 -13.02 7.02 -9.81
N PRO A 108 -12.21 6.83 -8.75
CA PRO A 108 -12.48 7.45 -7.46
C PRO A 108 -12.47 8.98 -7.60
N PRO A 109 -13.39 9.70 -6.93
CA PRO A 109 -13.42 11.16 -6.99
C PRO A 109 -12.18 11.78 -6.35
N ASP A 110 -11.74 12.92 -6.89
CA ASP A 110 -10.66 13.75 -6.31
C ASP A 110 -11.10 14.25 -4.92
N ARG A 111 -10.70 13.55 -3.85
CA ARG A 111 -10.90 14.03 -2.48
C ARG A 111 -9.74 14.92 -2.07
N VAL A 112 -9.84 16.19 -2.47
CA VAL A 112 -9.30 17.29 -1.65
C VAL A 112 -10.38 17.61 -0.62
N SER A 113 -10.22 17.17 0.62
CA SER A 113 -11.15 17.54 1.70
C SER A 113 -10.40 17.76 3.01
N ARG A 114 -10.12 19.04 3.23
CA ARG A 114 -9.88 19.67 4.53
C ARG A 114 -11.11 19.44 5.42
N ALA A 115 -10.92 18.88 6.62
CA ALA A 115 -11.95 18.84 7.66
C ALA A 115 -11.37 19.38 8.97
N THR A 116 -11.72 20.62 9.25
CA THR A 116 -11.73 21.22 10.59
C THR A 116 -13.00 20.76 11.30
N GLU A 117 -12.87 20.18 12.49
CA GLU A 117 -14.01 19.95 13.39
C GLU A 117 -13.61 20.34 14.82
N GLU A 118 -14.36 21.28 15.39
CA GLU A 118 -14.23 21.80 16.74
C GLU A 118 -14.61 20.75 17.80
N ARG A 119 -13.84 20.71 18.88
CA ARG A 119 -13.93 19.72 19.96
C ARG A 119 -14.74 20.29 21.14
N PRO A 120 -15.70 19.55 21.75
CA PRO A 120 -16.40 19.99 22.96
C PRO A 120 -15.51 19.83 24.22
N PRO A 121 -15.79 20.55 25.33
CA PRO A 121 -14.85 20.71 26.42
C PRO A 121 -14.72 19.42 27.27
N PRO A 122 -13.54 19.15 27.86
CA PRO A 122 -13.30 17.90 28.57
C PRO A 122 -13.95 17.92 29.95
N ARG A 123 -14.68 16.85 30.28
CA ARG A 123 -14.98 16.49 31.67
C ARG A 123 -13.75 15.85 32.29
N ARG A 124 -13.29 16.41 33.42
CA ARG A 124 -12.20 15.88 34.24
C ARG A 124 -12.47 14.42 34.62
N ARG A 125 -11.56 13.53 34.26
CA ARG A 125 -11.35 12.24 34.92
C ARG A 125 -10.02 12.28 35.66
N THR A 126 -10.04 11.64 36.82
CA THR A 126 -9.02 11.54 37.84
C THR A 126 -7.72 10.90 37.33
N SER A 127 -6.59 11.35 37.88
CA SER A 127 -5.22 11.06 37.48
C SER A 127 -4.81 9.59 37.62
N GLU A 128 -4.82 8.85 36.51
CA GLU A 128 -3.78 7.84 36.23
C GLU A 128 -2.55 8.61 35.70
N ALA A 129 -1.33 8.18 36.04
CA ALA A 129 -0.10 8.87 35.66
C ALA A 129 -0.10 9.19 34.15
N GLU A 130 -0.17 10.48 33.81
CA GLU A 130 -0.25 10.95 32.43
C GLU A 130 0.98 10.46 31.65
N GLY A 131 0.75 9.55 30.71
CA GLY A 131 1.78 9.15 29.77
C GLY A 131 2.17 10.34 28.88
N VAL A 132 3.46 10.44 28.57
CA VAL A 132 4.04 11.51 27.75
C VAL A 132 4.08 11.11 26.27
N SER A 133 4.49 12.02 25.40
CA SER A 133 4.72 11.72 23.98
C SER A 133 6.20 11.47 23.70
N VAL A 134 6.47 10.45 22.89
CA VAL A 134 7.76 10.22 22.27
C VAL A 134 7.62 10.49 20.78
N GLU A 135 8.33 11.49 20.28
CA GLU A 135 8.24 11.94 18.88
C GLU A 135 9.60 11.79 18.21
N GLY A 136 9.61 11.68 16.89
CA GLY A 136 10.87 11.53 16.21
C GLY A 136 10.80 11.46 14.71
N THR A 137 11.97 11.20 14.14
CA THR A 137 12.14 10.99 12.71
C THR A 137 12.96 9.73 12.46
N VAL A 138 12.57 8.99 11.43
CA VAL A 138 13.35 7.89 10.84
C VAL A 138 13.93 8.38 9.53
N SER A 139 15.20 8.08 9.29
CA SER A 139 15.89 8.37 8.03
C SER A 139 16.45 7.09 7.40
N GLY A 140 16.83 7.13 6.13
CA GLY A 140 17.38 5.97 5.41
C GLY A 140 16.34 5.20 4.61
N GLY A 141 16.34 3.87 4.72
CA GLY A 141 15.41 2.97 4.00
C GLY A 141 15.76 2.73 2.51
N GLY A 142 16.91 3.22 2.07
CA GLY A 142 17.41 3.06 0.71
C GLY A 142 16.56 3.81 -0.31
N GLN A 143 16.29 3.18 -1.46
CA GLN A 143 15.52 3.80 -2.53
C GLN A 143 14.03 4.01 -2.18
N ALA A 144 13.50 3.23 -1.24
CA ALA A 144 12.10 3.39 -0.79
C ALA A 144 11.88 4.57 0.16
N GLY A 145 12.96 5.13 0.73
CA GLY A 145 12.86 6.11 1.82
C GLY A 145 12.45 5.47 3.15
N PRO A 146 12.24 6.27 4.21
CA PRO A 146 12.04 5.78 5.58
C PRO A 146 10.58 5.44 5.94
N GLY A 147 9.63 5.72 5.04
CA GLY A 147 8.21 5.58 5.33
C GLY A 147 7.78 4.13 5.54
N GLY A 148 6.81 3.92 6.42
CA GLY A 148 6.36 2.57 6.79
C GLY A 148 7.23 1.88 7.85
N ALA A 149 8.36 2.47 8.24
CA ALA A 149 9.16 1.97 9.36
C ALA A 149 8.30 1.84 10.63
N VAL A 150 8.41 0.72 11.33
CA VAL A 150 7.67 0.45 12.56
C VAL A 150 8.61 0.65 13.74
N ILE A 151 8.29 1.63 14.59
CA ILE A 151 9.03 1.99 15.80
C ILE A 151 8.30 1.37 16.98
N THR A 152 9.04 0.63 17.81
CA THR A 152 8.51 -0.05 19.00
C THR A 152 9.36 0.29 20.22
N LEU A 153 8.69 0.50 21.36
CA LEU A 153 9.32 0.78 22.65
C LEU A 153 8.98 -0.35 23.61
N ARG A 154 10.01 -1.07 24.08
CA ARG A 154 9.88 -2.10 25.12
C ARG A 154 10.51 -1.60 26.40
N ARG A 155 9.72 -1.48 27.46
CA ARG A 155 10.16 -1.01 28.77
C ARG A 155 11.16 -2.01 29.39
N THR A 156 12.21 -1.49 30.01
CA THR A 156 13.29 -2.31 30.62
C THR A 156 13.40 -2.17 32.13
N ASP A 157 12.77 -1.15 32.72
CA ASP A 157 12.86 -0.80 34.15
C ASP A 157 11.57 -1.09 34.94
N GLY A 158 10.62 -1.81 34.35
CA GLY A 158 9.33 -2.06 34.97
C GLY A 158 8.38 -2.92 34.13
N PRO A 159 7.17 -3.17 34.62
CA PRO A 159 6.20 -3.99 33.90
C PRO A 159 5.77 -3.32 32.59
N MET A 160 5.61 -4.14 31.55
CA MET A 160 5.00 -3.69 30.30
C MET A 160 3.52 -3.34 30.53
N PRO A 161 3.04 -2.20 30.00
CA PRO A 161 1.63 -1.88 30.08
C PRO A 161 0.79 -2.88 29.27
N LYS A 162 -0.49 -2.98 29.64
CA LYS A 162 -1.42 -3.93 29.04
C LYS A 162 -1.62 -3.64 27.55
N ILE A 163 -1.44 -4.67 26.74
CA ILE A 163 -1.70 -4.63 25.30
C ILE A 163 -3.21 -4.68 25.07
N THR A 164 -3.69 -3.86 24.13
CA THR A 164 -5.07 -3.91 23.64
C THR A 164 -5.05 -4.42 22.21
N THR A 165 -5.91 -5.38 21.89
CA THR A 165 -6.05 -5.93 20.54
C THR A 165 -6.90 -5.00 19.67
N ALA A 166 -6.68 -5.06 18.37
CA ALA A 166 -7.48 -4.35 17.40
C ALA A 166 -7.90 -5.27 16.26
N LYS A 167 -8.97 -4.88 15.55
CA LYS A 167 -9.31 -5.42 14.24
C LYS A 167 -8.87 -4.41 13.18
N LYS A 168 -8.05 -4.83 12.24
CA LYS A 168 -7.52 -3.98 11.16
C LYS A 168 -7.89 -4.59 9.80
N VAL A 169 -7.71 -3.80 8.74
CA VAL A 169 -8.01 -4.22 7.37
C VAL A 169 -6.79 -3.99 6.49
N VAL A 170 -6.50 -4.97 5.64
CA VAL A 170 -5.59 -4.85 4.50
C VAL A 170 -6.39 -5.12 3.24
N LEU A 171 -6.32 -4.21 2.28
CA LEU A 171 -6.98 -4.32 0.99
C LEU A 171 -6.05 -4.98 -0.01
N GLN A 172 -6.59 -5.81 -0.88
CA GLN A 172 -5.95 -6.26 -2.11
C GLN A 172 -6.51 -5.41 -3.23
N ARG A 173 -5.71 -4.47 -3.73
CA ARG A 173 -6.14 -3.48 -4.73
C ARG A 173 -4.97 -3.15 -5.64
N GLY A 174 -5.20 -3.15 -6.95
CA GLY A 174 -4.17 -2.94 -7.95
C GLY A 174 -3.06 -3.99 -7.86
N LYS A 175 -3.38 -5.25 -7.56
CA LYS A 175 -2.39 -6.33 -7.33
C LYS A 175 -1.37 -6.00 -6.24
N ALA A 176 -1.76 -5.18 -5.25
CA ALA A 176 -0.94 -4.79 -4.12
C ALA A 176 -1.71 -4.96 -2.79
N PHE A 177 -0.96 -5.13 -1.69
CA PHE A 177 -1.52 -5.03 -0.34
C PHE A 177 -1.52 -3.56 0.11
N VAL A 178 -2.66 -3.07 0.57
CA VAL A 178 -2.84 -1.67 1.02
C VAL A 178 -3.40 -1.65 2.45
N PRO A 179 -2.66 -1.14 3.44
CA PRO A 179 -1.29 -0.67 3.34
C PRO A 179 -0.28 -1.81 3.09
N ARG A 180 0.89 -1.47 2.53
CA ARG A 180 1.99 -2.44 2.32
C ARG A 180 2.56 -2.96 3.63
N VAL A 181 2.67 -2.09 4.64
CA VAL A 181 3.11 -2.41 5.99
C VAL A 181 1.99 -2.06 6.97
N LEU A 182 1.60 -3.01 7.80
CA LEU A 182 0.62 -2.81 8.87
C LEU A 182 1.21 -3.25 10.21
N ALA A 183 1.33 -2.33 11.17
CA ALA A 183 1.68 -2.66 12.54
C ALA A 183 0.42 -2.97 13.35
N VAL A 184 0.44 -4.08 14.08
CA VAL A 184 -0.65 -4.50 14.96
C VAL A 184 -0.11 -4.99 16.29
N SER A 185 -0.87 -4.78 17.35
CA SER A 185 -0.56 -5.37 18.65
C SER A 185 -0.81 -6.88 18.65
N LEU A 186 -0.03 -7.61 19.44
CA LEU A 186 -0.18 -9.04 19.66
C LEU A 186 -1.64 -9.42 20.00
N GLY A 187 -2.16 -10.44 19.32
CA GLY A 187 -3.54 -10.94 19.45
C GLY A 187 -4.57 -10.16 18.61
N SER A 188 -4.16 -9.17 17.83
CA SER A 188 -5.03 -8.47 16.88
C SER A 188 -5.43 -9.36 15.71
N SER A 189 -6.58 -9.07 15.10
CA SER A 189 -7.00 -9.68 13.84
C SER A 189 -6.87 -8.73 12.66
N VAL A 190 -6.55 -9.28 11.50
CA VAL A 190 -6.49 -8.54 10.23
C VAL A 190 -7.46 -9.18 9.24
N VAL A 191 -8.35 -8.37 8.72
CA VAL A 191 -9.24 -8.73 7.60
C VAL A 191 -8.54 -8.37 6.29
N PHE A 192 -8.37 -9.35 5.43
CA PHE A 192 -7.92 -9.18 4.06
C PHE A 192 -9.14 -9.10 3.15
N ARG A 193 -9.36 -7.94 2.53
CA ARG A 193 -10.48 -7.69 1.60
C ARG A 193 -9.97 -7.63 0.17
N ASN A 194 -10.62 -8.34 -0.74
CA ASN A 194 -10.31 -8.24 -2.17
C ASN A 194 -11.13 -7.13 -2.84
N GLU A 195 -10.48 -6.07 -3.32
CA GLU A 195 -11.12 -4.99 -4.09
C GLU A 195 -10.79 -5.08 -5.60
N ASP A 196 -9.94 -6.02 -6.00
CA ASP A 196 -9.64 -6.27 -7.41
C ASP A 196 -10.69 -7.21 -8.04
N PRO A 197 -10.94 -7.10 -9.36
CA PRO A 197 -11.89 -7.97 -10.06
C PRO A 197 -11.38 -9.41 -10.26
N ILE A 198 -10.13 -9.68 -9.90
CA ILE A 198 -9.47 -10.98 -10.04
C ILE A 198 -9.37 -11.69 -8.69
N ASN A 199 -9.18 -13.00 -8.72
CA ASN A 199 -8.97 -13.76 -7.49
C ASN A 199 -7.60 -13.44 -6.88
N HIS A 200 -7.57 -13.34 -5.56
CA HIS A 200 -6.35 -13.26 -4.78
C HIS A 200 -6.40 -14.23 -3.60
N ASN A 201 -5.23 -14.55 -3.05
CA ASN A 201 -5.09 -15.07 -1.70
C ASN A 201 -4.01 -14.29 -0.97
N VAL A 202 -4.02 -14.41 0.35
CA VAL A 202 -2.94 -13.97 1.23
C VAL A 202 -2.36 -15.19 1.90
N PHE A 203 -1.05 -15.36 1.78
CA PHE A 203 -0.35 -16.42 2.49
C PHE A 203 0.97 -15.89 3.07
N SER A 204 1.46 -16.61 4.07
CA SER A 204 2.79 -16.44 4.63
C SER A 204 3.46 -17.81 4.78
N LEU A 205 4.78 -17.84 4.68
CA LEU A 205 5.58 -19.06 4.93
C LEU A 205 6.07 -19.15 6.38
N SER A 206 6.15 -18.01 7.09
CA SER A 206 6.59 -17.96 8.49
C SER A 206 6.04 -16.69 9.19
N PRO A 207 5.18 -16.83 10.20
CA PRO A 207 4.39 -18.02 10.50
C PRO A 207 3.55 -18.42 9.28
N ARG A 208 3.29 -19.73 9.13
CA ARG A 208 2.59 -20.25 7.96
C ARG A 208 1.08 -20.07 8.09
N PHE A 209 0.45 -19.44 7.11
CA PHE A 209 -1.00 -19.42 6.90
C PHE A 209 -1.31 -19.25 5.41
N ASP A 210 -2.52 -19.60 4.97
CA ASP A 210 -3.06 -19.35 3.62
C ASP A 210 -4.57 -19.15 3.72
N THR A 211 -5.07 -18.01 3.24
CA THR A 211 -6.51 -17.71 3.23
C THR A 211 -7.31 -18.51 2.21
N GLY A 212 -6.63 -19.20 1.28
CA GLY A 212 -7.22 -19.70 0.05
C GLY A 212 -7.54 -18.57 -0.95
N LEU A 213 -7.86 -18.93 -2.19
CA LEU A 213 -8.27 -17.96 -3.22
C LEU A 213 -9.70 -17.48 -2.99
N TYR A 214 -9.93 -16.17 -3.17
CA TYR A 214 -11.26 -15.55 -3.13
C TYR A 214 -11.33 -14.36 -4.09
N GLY A 215 -12.50 -14.16 -4.66
CA GLY A 215 -12.77 -13.12 -5.67
C GLY A 215 -13.15 -11.77 -5.09
N ALA A 216 -13.51 -10.85 -5.98
CA ALA A 216 -13.89 -9.48 -5.68
C ALA A 216 -14.94 -9.38 -4.56
N GLY A 217 -14.75 -8.45 -3.64
CA GLY A 217 -15.60 -8.21 -2.47
C GLY A 217 -15.46 -9.26 -1.35
N GLY A 218 -14.74 -10.36 -1.58
CA GLY A 218 -14.51 -11.37 -0.56
C GLY A 218 -13.59 -10.90 0.57
N GLU A 219 -13.82 -11.45 1.77
CA GLU A 219 -13.01 -11.17 2.96
C GLU A 219 -12.54 -12.47 3.63
N LYS A 220 -11.33 -12.41 4.18
CA LYS A 220 -10.75 -13.47 5.03
C LYS A 220 -10.08 -12.82 6.24
N GLU A 221 -10.16 -13.45 7.40
CA GLU A 221 -9.61 -12.90 8.64
C GLU A 221 -8.56 -13.85 9.21
N GLU A 222 -7.45 -13.28 9.69
CA GLU A 222 -6.35 -13.99 10.36
C GLU A 222 -6.05 -13.31 11.70
N VAL A 223 -5.78 -14.11 12.74
CA VAL A 223 -5.40 -13.62 14.07
C VAL A 223 -3.88 -13.75 14.22
N PHE A 224 -3.24 -12.67 14.67
CA PHE A 224 -1.79 -12.59 14.79
C PHE A 224 -1.37 -12.68 16.27
N ASP A 225 -1.14 -13.91 16.73
CA ASP A 225 -0.90 -14.25 18.14
C ASP A 225 0.58 -14.46 18.50
N LYS A 226 1.50 -14.21 17.57
CA LYS A 226 2.96 -14.31 17.76
C LYS A 226 3.65 -13.01 17.38
N PRO A 227 4.50 -12.43 18.25
CA PRO A 227 5.26 -11.24 17.91
C PRO A 227 6.23 -11.51 16.75
N GLY A 228 6.51 -10.48 15.97
CA GLY A 228 7.44 -10.54 14.84
C GLY A 228 6.84 -10.07 13.53
N VAL A 229 7.62 -10.22 12.46
CA VAL A 229 7.26 -9.76 11.12
C VAL A 229 6.69 -10.92 10.32
N VAL A 230 5.49 -10.74 9.79
CA VAL A 230 4.81 -11.71 8.93
C VAL A 230 4.79 -11.15 7.51
N GLN A 231 5.48 -11.81 6.59
CA GLN A 231 5.47 -11.44 5.18
C GLN A 231 4.21 -11.98 4.50
N LEU A 232 3.43 -11.07 3.92
CA LEU A 232 2.25 -11.38 3.12
C LEU A 232 2.65 -11.54 1.66
N LEU A 233 2.14 -12.60 1.03
CA LEU A 233 2.37 -12.91 -0.38
C LEU A 233 1.05 -13.29 -1.06
N CYS A 234 0.94 -13.02 -2.36
CA CYS A 234 -0.13 -13.56 -3.20
C CYS A 234 0.38 -14.70 -4.07
N ASN A 235 -0.37 -15.79 -4.20
CA ASN A 235 0.06 -16.94 -4.98
C ASN A 235 0.03 -16.66 -6.48
N ILE A 236 -0.95 -15.89 -6.95
CA ILE A 236 -1.14 -15.54 -8.37
C ILE A 236 -0.18 -14.42 -8.80
N HIS A 237 0.08 -13.43 -7.95
CA HIS A 237 0.92 -12.27 -8.27
C HIS A 237 2.18 -12.30 -7.42
N SER A 238 3.31 -12.66 -8.03
CA SER A 238 4.60 -12.79 -7.34
C SER A 238 5.12 -11.47 -6.75
N SER A 239 4.82 -10.35 -7.41
CA SER A 239 5.19 -9.00 -6.98
C SER A 239 4.33 -8.45 -5.82
N MET A 240 3.21 -9.10 -5.52
CA MET A 240 2.29 -8.67 -4.47
C MET A 240 2.82 -9.10 -3.10
N ILE A 241 3.56 -8.18 -2.47
CA ILE A 241 4.26 -8.38 -1.20
C ILE A 241 3.80 -7.32 -0.19
N GLY A 242 3.57 -7.76 1.05
CA GLY A 242 3.20 -6.89 2.17
C GLY A 242 3.74 -7.44 3.48
N TYR A 243 3.51 -6.72 4.57
CA TYR A 243 4.02 -7.08 5.89
C TYR A 243 3.02 -6.73 6.98
N VAL A 244 2.80 -7.66 7.90
CA VAL A 244 2.20 -7.37 9.21
C VAL A 244 3.30 -7.43 10.25
N VAL A 245 3.51 -6.34 10.99
CA VAL A 245 4.47 -6.27 12.09
C VAL A 245 3.70 -6.40 13.40
N VAL A 246 3.82 -7.56 14.03
CA VAL A 246 3.11 -7.91 15.27
C VAL A 246 3.99 -7.52 16.46
N VAL A 247 3.51 -6.58 17.27
CA VAL A 247 4.29 -5.99 18.37
C VAL A 247 3.70 -6.38 19.73
N ASP A 248 4.58 -6.64 20.71
CA ASP A 248 4.23 -7.07 22.07
C ASP A 248 4.23 -5.91 23.08
N THR A 249 3.98 -4.70 22.59
CA THR A 249 3.94 -3.47 23.36
C THR A 249 2.79 -2.59 22.88
N PRO A 250 2.11 -1.84 23.76
CA PRO A 250 1.18 -0.80 23.33
C PRO A 250 1.90 0.45 22.77
N TYR A 251 3.22 0.56 22.97
CA TYR A 251 4.02 1.70 22.55
C TYR A 251 4.70 1.43 21.21
N PHE A 252 3.97 1.74 20.13
CA PHE A 252 4.51 1.67 18.79
C PHE A 252 3.88 2.73 17.88
N ALA A 253 4.60 3.05 16.81
CA ALA A 253 4.10 3.90 15.73
C ALA A 253 4.65 3.43 14.39
N GLN A 254 3.99 3.86 13.32
CA GLN A 254 4.52 3.79 11.96
C GLN A 254 4.99 5.17 11.55
N ALA A 255 6.19 5.23 10.97
CA ALA A 255 6.71 6.44 10.36
C ALA A 255 5.92 6.77 9.10
N ASP A 256 5.58 8.05 8.92
CA ASP A 256 4.99 8.54 7.68
C ASP A 256 6.02 8.60 6.54
N ALA A 257 5.60 9.05 5.35
CA ALA A 257 6.48 9.15 4.18
C ALA A 257 7.72 10.04 4.39
N THR A 258 7.67 11.00 5.31
CA THR A 258 8.79 11.87 5.68
C THR A 258 9.70 11.24 6.75
N GLY A 259 9.28 10.09 7.31
CA GLY A 259 9.93 9.42 8.42
C GLY A 259 9.44 9.88 9.79
N ALA A 260 8.51 10.83 9.87
CA ALA A 260 8.04 11.36 11.15
C ALA A 260 7.11 10.36 11.87
N PHE A 261 7.22 10.29 13.20
CA PHE A 261 6.36 9.44 14.04
C PHE A 261 6.08 10.08 15.39
N SER A 262 5.00 9.65 16.05
CA SER A 262 4.61 10.05 17.40
C SER A 262 3.95 8.89 18.14
N ILE A 263 4.46 8.54 19.32
CA ILE A 263 3.91 7.54 20.23
C ILE A 263 3.42 8.27 21.47
N LYS A 264 2.12 8.19 21.74
CA LYS A 264 1.47 8.90 22.86
C LYS A 264 1.25 7.96 24.04
N GLY A 265 1.13 8.55 25.23
CA GLY A 265 0.78 7.80 26.44
C GLY A 265 1.93 6.94 26.98
N VAL A 266 3.17 7.25 26.62
CA VAL A 266 4.36 6.50 27.07
C VAL A 266 4.66 6.87 28.52
N ALA A 267 4.72 5.90 29.42
CA ALA A 267 5.11 6.17 30.80
C ALA A 267 6.59 6.57 30.90
N PRO A 268 6.98 7.53 31.77
CA PRO A 268 8.38 7.80 32.03
C PRO A 268 9.13 6.55 32.52
N GLY A 269 10.36 6.36 32.05
CA GLY A 269 11.19 5.19 32.35
C GLY A 269 12.19 4.86 31.23
N ASP A 270 12.87 3.72 31.37
CA ASP A 270 13.87 3.23 30.41
C ASP A 270 13.26 2.23 29.42
N TYR A 271 13.64 2.37 28.15
CA TYR A 271 13.13 1.60 27.03
C TYR A 271 14.25 1.14 26.10
N ASP A 272 14.09 -0.08 25.59
CA ASP A 272 14.73 -0.51 24.35
C ASP A 272 13.83 -0.09 23.17
N VAL A 273 14.39 0.68 22.25
CA VAL A 273 13.73 1.09 21.00
C VAL A 273 14.21 0.19 19.87
N GLU A 274 13.26 -0.29 19.07
CA GLU A 274 13.54 -0.98 17.82
C GLU A 274 12.77 -0.32 16.67
N ALA A 275 13.47 0.01 15.58
CA ALA A 275 12.89 0.42 14.31
C ALA A 275 13.11 -0.64 13.24
N TRP A 276 12.02 -1.26 12.80
CA TRP A 276 12.00 -2.20 11.67
C TRP A 276 11.62 -1.49 10.37
N HIS A 277 12.20 -1.91 9.25
CA HIS A 277 11.86 -1.43 7.91
C HIS A 277 12.03 -2.58 6.90
N GLU A 278 11.16 -2.68 5.89
CA GLU A 278 11.14 -3.82 4.96
C GLU A 278 12.39 -3.95 4.10
N ASN A 279 13.11 -2.85 3.89
CA ASN A 279 14.36 -2.79 3.14
C ASN A 279 15.61 -2.81 4.04
N ALA A 280 15.46 -3.03 5.34
CA ALA A 280 16.59 -3.22 6.24
C ALA A 280 16.83 -4.72 6.50
N SER A 281 18.09 -5.16 6.46
CA SER A 281 18.48 -6.53 6.79
C SER A 281 18.33 -6.82 8.29
N GLN A 282 18.52 -5.80 9.12
CA GLN A 282 18.34 -5.84 10.57
C GLN A 282 17.61 -4.58 11.05
N PRO A 283 16.82 -4.68 12.13
CA PRO A 283 16.22 -3.50 12.73
C PRO A 283 17.28 -2.66 13.44
N THR A 284 17.06 -1.34 13.47
CA THR A 284 17.88 -0.41 14.24
C THR A 284 17.47 -0.46 15.70
N ARG A 285 18.44 -0.54 16.62
CA ARG A 285 18.19 -0.61 18.07
C ARG A 285 18.91 0.49 18.81
N GLN A 286 18.23 1.07 19.80
CA GLN A 286 18.77 2.13 20.65
C GLN A 286 18.12 2.08 22.04
N LYS A 287 18.86 2.49 23.08
CA LYS A 287 18.28 2.73 24.41
C LYS A 287 17.71 4.14 24.51
N LEU A 288 16.56 4.29 25.18
CA LEU A 288 15.89 5.56 25.41
C LEU A 288 15.40 5.66 26.85
N THR A 289 15.81 6.72 27.55
CA THR A 289 15.16 7.15 28.79
C THR A 289 14.10 8.19 28.44
N VAL A 290 12.85 7.92 28.80
CA VAL A 290 11.72 8.83 28.60
C VAL A 290 11.49 9.63 29.89
N PRO A 291 11.76 10.95 29.90
CA PRO A 291 11.51 11.81 31.05
C PRO A 291 10.02 12.22 31.13
N ARG A 292 9.65 12.96 32.19
CA ARG A 292 8.26 13.36 32.47
C ARG A 292 7.69 14.42 31.51
N ASP A 293 8.52 15.03 30.68
CA ASP A 293 8.17 16.03 29.68
C ASP A 293 8.13 15.47 28.24
N GLY A 294 8.41 14.17 28.06
CA GLY A 294 8.45 13.52 26.75
C GLY A 294 9.86 13.38 26.19
N ALA A 295 9.99 12.67 25.07
CA ALA A 295 11.29 12.43 24.45
C ALA A 295 11.27 12.68 22.95
N LYS A 296 12.42 13.07 22.40
CA LYS A 296 12.65 13.13 20.96
C LYS A 296 13.67 12.09 20.54
N LEU A 297 13.43 11.47 19.40
CA LEU A 297 14.28 10.41 18.88
C LEU A 297 14.58 10.61 17.39
N ALA A 298 15.81 10.30 17.00
CA ALA A 298 16.20 10.20 15.61
C ALA A 298 16.75 8.79 15.37
N LEU A 299 16.20 8.10 14.38
CA LEU A 299 16.61 6.75 14.03
C LEU A 299 17.04 6.72 12.56
N THR A 300 17.97 5.82 12.23
CA THR A 300 18.38 5.57 10.85
C THR A 300 18.19 4.09 10.57
N VAL A 301 17.37 3.76 9.58
CA VAL A 301 17.17 2.39 9.12
C VAL A 301 17.96 2.14 7.83
N ALA A 302 18.50 0.93 7.70
CA ALA A 302 19.21 0.53 6.50
C ALA A 302 18.28 0.35 5.30
N GLY A 303 18.89 0.31 4.10
CA GLY A 303 18.25 0.01 2.82
C GLY A 303 18.96 -1.12 2.08
N ASP A 304 19.64 -1.99 2.82
CA ASP A 304 20.56 -3.01 2.36
C ASP A 304 19.88 -4.35 2.02
N ARG A 305 18.61 -4.52 2.39
CA ARG A 305 17.82 -5.69 2.01
C ARG A 305 17.21 -5.49 0.63
N GLN A 306 17.58 -6.40 -0.27
CA GLN A 306 16.95 -6.54 -1.57
C GLN A 306 15.97 -7.72 -1.50
N PRO A 307 14.64 -7.49 -1.53
CA PRO A 307 13.69 -8.58 -1.65
C PRO A 307 13.95 -9.36 -2.93
N PRO A 308 13.83 -10.70 -2.93
CA PRO A 308 13.91 -11.45 -4.16
C PRO A 308 12.81 -10.98 -5.13
N ALA A 309 13.16 -10.75 -6.39
CA ALA A 309 12.22 -10.31 -7.43
C ALA A 309 11.00 -11.24 -7.53
N PHE A 310 11.21 -12.55 -7.29
CA PHE A 310 10.16 -13.55 -7.23
C PHE A 310 10.27 -14.30 -5.90
N PRO A 311 9.42 -14.00 -4.90
CA PRO A 311 9.35 -14.82 -3.71
C PRO A 311 8.90 -16.26 -4.06
N PRO A 312 9.07 -17.23 -3.14
CA PRO A 312 8.53 -18.57 -3.34
C PRO A 312 7.00 -18.58 -3.46
N ASP A 313 6.47 -19.67 -4.01
CA ASP A 313 5.03 -19.95 -3.98
C ASP A 313 4.55 -20.31 -2.57
N LYS A 314 3.24 -20.57 -2.42
CA LYS A 314 2.64 -20.93 -1.12
C LYS A 314 3.12 -22.26 -0.52
N TYR A 315 3.80 -23.09 -1.30
CA TYR A 315 4.43 -24.33 -0.85
C TYR A 315 5.90 -24.12 -0.47
N GLY A 316 6.44 -22.91 -0.66
CA GLY A 316 7.85 -22.59 -0.41
C GLY A 316 8.76 -23.01 -1.57
N LYS A 317 8.20 -23.33 -2.75
CA LYS A 317 8.98 -23.71 -3.94
C LYS A 317 9.27 -22.47 -4.79
N PRO A 318 10.40 -22.44 -5.53
CA PRO A 318 10.64 -21.39 -6.52
C PRO A 318 9.50 -21.34 -7.55
N ARG A 319 9.06 -20.12 -7.92
CA ARG A 319 8.09 -19.95 -9.01
C ARG A 319 8.76 -20.27 -10.34
N GLN A 320 8.02 -20.92 -11.24
CA GLN A 320 8.51 -21.19 -12.60
C GLN A 320 8.59 -19.88 -13.38
N GLN A 321 9.80 -19.47 -13.78
CA GLN A 321 10.04 -18.25 -14.58
C GLN A 321 9.31 -18.27 -15.93
N GLN A 322 8.93 -19.44 -16.43
CA GLN A 322 8.33 -19.64 -17.75
C GLN A 322 6.82 -19.37 -17.82
N LEU A 323 6.15 -19.11 -16.70
CA LEU A 323 4.69 -18.91 -16.66
C LEU A 323 4.25 -17.43 -16.69
N GLY A 324 5.15 -16.49 -16.99
CA GLY A 324 4.79 -15.12 -17.38
C GLY A 324 3.82 -14.40 -16.42
N TYR A 325 4.14 -14.40 -15.13
CA TYR A 325 3.43 -13.64 -14.09
C TYR A 325 4.09 -12.29 -13.85
#